data_AF-A0A495JTM4-F1
#
_entry.id   AF-A0A495JTM4-F1
#
_cell.length_a   1.000
_cell.length_b   1.000
_cell.length_c   1.000
_cell.angle_alpha   90.00
_cell.angle_beta   90.00
_cell.angle_gamma   90.00
#
_symmetry.space_group_name_H-M   'P 1'
#
loop_
_entity.id
_entity.type
_entity.pdbx_description
1 polymer ?
#
loop_
_entity_poly.entity_id
_entity_poly.type
_entity_poly.pdbx_seq_one_letter_code
_entity_poly.pdbx_strand_id
1 'polypeptide(L)'
;MATASGSIHANTGFLQQFADELDPSAATAAKAAATEVRGTVSDCGDPLPGCQQFNATVTRVTDQIIAFCVEVEQGIQAYASVARDSAAAYVYGDETGRTAIEHAAAPQSTSGR
;
A
#
# COMPACT_ATOMS: atom_id res chain seq x y z
N MET A 1 11.58 29.82 11.36
CA MET A 1 11.50 29.51 9.93
C MET A 1 12.01 28.09 9.74
N ALA A 2 11.21 27.18 9.20
CA ALA A 2 11.71 25.87 8.78
C ALA A 2 12.56 26.05 7.51
N THR A 3 13.71 25.40 7.44
CA THR A 3 14.54 25.37 6.22
C THR A 3 13.89 24.41 5.20
N ALA A 4 14.15 24.61 3.91
CA ALA A 4 13.65 23.73 2.85
C ALA A 4 14.02 22.25 3.09
N SER A 5 15.25 21.97 3.53
CA SER A 5 15.71 20.64 3.92
C SER A 5 14.93 20.06 5.13
N GLY A 6 14.60 20.90 6.13
CA GLY A 6 13.76 20.49 7.27
C GLY A 6 12.33 20.10 6.86
N SER A 7 11.74 20.82 5.91
CA SER A 7 10.42 20.45 5.35
C SER A 7 10.47 19.17 4.48
N ILE A 8 11.56 18.95 3.73
CA ILE A 8 11.71 17.72 2.93
C ILE A 8 11.84 16.51 3.84
N HIS A 9 12.69 16.56 4.87
CA HIS A 9 12.81 15.46 5.83
C HIS A 9 11.51 15.15 6.58
N ALA A 10 10.78 16.18 7.02
CA ALA A 10 9.49 15.99 7.68
C ALA A 10 8.46 15.32 6.76
N ASN A 11 8.40 15.74 5.49
CA ASN A 11 7.48 15.18 4.51
C ASN A 11 7.86 13.74 4.10
N THR A 12 9.16 13.45 3.94
CA THR A 12 9.65 12.09 3.69
C THR A 12 9.32 11.16 4.86
N GLY A 13 9.56 11.60 6.10
CA GLY A 13 9.24 10.82 7.30
C GLY A 13 7.74 10.55 7.43
N PHE A 14 6.90 11.55 7.13
CA PHE A 14 5.44 11.38 7.09
C PHE A 14 5.01 10.34 6.05
N LEU A 15 5.58 10.36 4.85
CA LEU A 15 5.23 9.40 3.79
C LEU A 15 5.64 7.96 4.15
N GLN A 16 6.80 7.79 4.78
CA GLN A 16 7.24 6.48 5.28
C GLN A 16 6.30 5.97 6.38
N GLN A 17 5.97 6.82 7.36
CA GLN A 17 5.04 6.47 8.43
C GLN A 17 3.66 6.12 7.88
N PHE A 18 3.12 6.92 6.95
CA PHE A 18 1.84 6.65 6.29
C PHE A 18 1.86 5.29 5.56
N ALA A 19 2.95 4.98 4.85
CA ALA A 19 3.10 3.69 4.17
C ALA A 19 3.10 2.48 5.12
N ASP A 20 3.57 2.68 6.36
CA ASP A 20 3.64 1.64 7.38
C ASP A 20 2.35 1.52 8.19
N GLU A 21 1.56 2.60 8.28
CA GLU A 21 0.22 2.61 8.87
C GLU A 21 -0.84 1.96 7.97
N LEU A 22 -0.55 1.80 6.67
CA LEU A 22 -1.40 1.09 5.72
C LEU A 22 -1.39 -0.43 6.00
N ASP A 23 -2.41 -0.89 6.73
CA ASP A 23 -2.52 -2.27 7.19
C ASP A 23 -3.61 -3.08 6.45
N PRO A 24 -3.26 -4.16 5.73
CA PRO A 24 -4.21 -5.05 5.07
C PRO A 24 -4.85 -6.10 6.00
N SER A 25 -4.55 -6.11 7.31
CA SER A 25 -4.98 -7.17 8.24
C SER A 25 -6.49 -7.37 8.30
N ALA A 26 -7.27 -6.28 8.29
CA ALA A 26 -8.73 -6.36 8.31
C ALA A 26 -9.31 -7.03 7.06
N ALA A 27 -8.78 -6.70 5.88
CA ALA A 27 -9.16 -7.34 4.62
C ALA A 27 -8.72 -8.82 4.60
N THR A 28 -7.53 -9.11 5.12
CA THR A 28 -7.01 -10.48 5.25
C THR A 28 -7.91 -11.34 6.13
N ALA A 29 -8.32 -10.81 7.28
CA ALA A 29 -9.21 -11.51 8.22
C ALA A 29 -10.61 -11.75 7.61
N ALA A 30 -11.19 -10.75 6.95
CA ALA A 30 -12.49 -10.88 6.28
C ALA A 30 -12.46 -11.90 5.14
N LYS A 31 -11.39 -11.90 4.32
CA LYS A 31 -11.16 -12.89 3.26
C LYS A 31 -11.05 -14.31 3.82
N ALA A 32 -10.30 -14.49 4.92
CA ALA A 32 -10.15 -15.78 5.57
C ALA A 32 -11.50 -16.31 6.08
N ALA A 33 -12.29 -15.48 6.77
CA ALA A 33 -13.62 -15.83 7.24
C ALA A 33 -14.57 -16.20 6.09
N ALA A 34 -14.57 -15.43 5.00
CA ALA A 34 -15.39 -15.73 3.83
C ALA A 34 -14.97 -17.05 3.14
N THR A 35 -13.67 -17.34 3.10
CA THR A 35 -13.11 -18.59 2.56
C THR A 35 -13.53 -19.79 3.40
N GLU A 36 -13.51 -19.66 4.73
CA GLU A 36 -13.98 -20.70 5.65
C GLU A 36 -15.47 -20.99 5.41
N VAL A 37 -16.32 -19.96 5.41
CA VAL A 37 -17.76 -20.11 5.15
C VAL A 37 -18.01 -20.76 3.79
N ARG A 38 -17.26 -20.38 2.76
CA ARG A 38 -17.34 -21.01 1.43
C ARG A 38 -17.03 -22.50 1.48
N GLY A 39 -16.03 -22.91 2.25
CA GLY A 39 -15.66 -24.31 2.44
C GLY A 39 -16.68 -25.13 3.24
N THR A 40 -17.53 -24.46 4.04
CA THR A 40 -18.58 -25.12 4.84
C THR A 40 -19.92 -25.28 4.12
N VAL A 41 -20.05 -24.80 2.87
CA VAL A 41 -21.27 -24.97 2.08
C VAL A 41 -21.44 -26.46 1.74
N SER A 42 -22.22 -27.17 2.54
CA SER A 42 -22.48 -28.61 2.37
C SER A 42 -23.34 -28.89 1.14
N ASP A 43 -23.09 -29.99 0.42
CA ASP A 43 -24.04 -30.50 -0.57
C ASP A 43 -25.36 -30.84 0.13
N CYS A 44 -26.38 -30.02 -0.12
CA CYS A 44 -27.75 -30.30 0.25
C CYS A 44 -28.18 -31.55 -0.51
N GLY A 45 -28.02 -32.74 0.10
CA GLY A 45 -28.23 -34.04 -0.54
C GLY A 45 -29.45 -34.09 -1.48
N ASP A 46 -30.64 -34.38 -0.94
CA ASP A 46 -31.86 -34.28 -1.75
C ASP A 46 -32.14 -32.82 -2.14
N PRO A 47 -32.70 -32.57 -3.33
CA PRO A 47 -32.88 -31.24 -3.90
C PRO A 47 -34.05 -30.52 -3.22
N LEU A 48 -33.90 -30.17 -1.94
CA LEU A 48 -34.76 -29.16 -1.32
C LEU A 48 -34.43 -27.82 -1.98
N PRO A 49 -35.35 -27.22 -2.76
CA PRO A 49 -35.03 -26.04 -3.58
C PRO A 49 -34.51 -24.87 -2.74
N GLY A 50 -35.01 -24.73 -1.50
CA GLY A 50 -34.55 -23.70 -0.57
C GLY A 50 -33.09 -23.89 -0.10
N CYS A 51 -32.63 -25.13 0.07
CA CYS A 51 -31.26 -25.42 0.50
C CYS A 51 -30.26 -25.11 -0.63
N GLN A 52 -30.59 -25.50 -1.86
CA GLN A 52 -29.78 -25.17 -3.04
C GLN A 52 -29.69 -23.66 -3.29
N GLN A 53 -30.80 -22.94 -3.19
CA GLN A 53 -30.82 -21.48 -3.34
C GLN A 53 -30.03 -20.77 -2.24
N PHE A 54 -30.15 -21.25 -1.00
CA PHE A 54 -29.38 -20.74 0.13
C PHE A 54 -27.89 -20.93 -0.10
N ASN A 55 -27.45 -22.14 -0.44
CA ASN A 55 -26.05 -22.44 -0.73
C ASN A 55 -25.51 -21.61 -1.88
N ALA A 56 -26.23 -21.54 -3.00
CA ALA A 56 -25.83 -20.71 -4.14
C ALA A 56 -25.69 -19.23 -3.75
N THR A 57 -26.56 -18.74 -2.87
CA THR A 57 -26.47 -17.38 -2.33
C THR A 57 -25.25 -17.20 -1.44
N VAL A 58 -24.99 -18.12 -0.52
CA VAL A 58 -23.81 -18.09 0.37
C VAL A 58 -22.52 -18.14 -0.45
N THR A 59 -22.42 -19.05 -1.42
CA THR A 59 -21.29 -19.16 -2.34
C THR A 59 -21.07 -17.85 -3.11
N ARG A 60 -22.13 -17.25 -3.66
CA ARG A 60 -22.04 -15.98 -4.39
C ARG A 60 -21.58 -14.83 -3.51
N VAL A 61 -22.13 -14.70 -2.31
CA VAL A 61 -21.78 -13.61 -1.38
C VAL A 61 -20.35 -13.78 -0.86
N THR A 62 -19.95 -15.00 -0.50
CA THR A 62 -18.57 -15.27 -0.05
C THR A 62 -17.55 -15.02 -1.16
N ASP A 63 -17.84 -15.38 -2.42
CA ASP A 63 -17.00 -15.02 -3.57
C ASP A 63 -16.82 -13.51 -3.73
N GLN A 64 -17.92 -12.76 -3.62
CA GLN A 64 -17.87 -11.30 -3.71
C GLN A 64 -17.01 -10.69 -2.60
N ILE A 65 -17.13 -11.20 -1.37
CA ILE A 65 -16.30 -10.74 -0.24
C ILE A 65 -14.82 -11.08 -0.49
N ILE A 66 -14.51 -12.31 -0.92
CA ILE A 66 -13.14 -12.73 -1.21
C ILE A 66 -12.51 -11.83 -2.27
N ALA A 67 -13.22 -11.61 -3.39
CA ALA A 67 -12.74 -10.77 -4.48
C ALA A 67 -12.51 -9.33 -4.04
N PHE A 68 -13.47 -8.74 -3.32
CA PHE A 68 -13.35 -7.39 -2.77
C PHE A 68 -12.15 -7.26 -1.83
N CYS A 69 -11.95 -8.22 -0.91
CA CYS A 69 -10.82 -8.17 0.02
C CYS A 69 -9.47 -8.31 -0.70
N VAL A 70 -9.38 -9.07 -1.80
CA VAL A 70 -8.18 -9.13 -2.64
C VAL A 70 -7.88 -7.76 -3.27
N GLU A 71 -8.90 -7.08 -3.81
CA GLU A 71 -8.73 -5.74 -4.38
C GLU A 71 -8.29 -4.72 -3.32
N VAL A 72 -8.85 -4.80 -2.11
CA VAL A 72 -8.46 -3.93 -0.98
C VAL A 72 -7.00 -4.17 -0.58
N GLU A 73 -6.58 -5.42 -0.42
CA GLU A 73 -5.18 -5.76 -0.10
C GLU A 73 -4.21 -5.22 -1.15
N GLN A 74 -4.52 -5.41 -2.44
CA GLN A 74 -3.72 -4.89 -3.55
C GLN A 74 -3.69 -3.36 -3.56
N GLY A 75 -4.83 -2.71 -3.30
CA GLY A 75 -4.93 -1.25 -3.21
C GLY A 75 -4.07 -0.68 -2.08
N ILE A 76 -4.14 -1.26 -0.88
CA ILE A 76 -3.32 -0.88 0.27
C ILE A 76 -1.83 -1.01 -0.07
N GLN A 77 -1.42 -2.13 -0.67
CA GLN A 77 -0.03 -2.32 -1.11
C GLN A 77 0.40 -1.30 -2.16
N ALA A 78 -0.46 -0.99 -3.12
CA ALA A 78 -0.18 0.02 -4.15
C ALA A 78 0.01 1.42 -3.55
N TYR A 79 -0.88 1.85 -2.64
CA TYR A 79 -0.74 3.14 -1.95
C TYR A 79 0.53 3.19 -1.09
N ALA A 80 0.86 2.11 -0.38
CA ALA A 80 2.07 2.02 0.42
C ALA A 80 3.33 2.09 -0.46
N SER A 81 3.32 1.45 -1.63
CA SER A 81 4.41 1.57 -2.61
C SER A 81 4.57 3.01 -3.08
N VAL A 82 3.49 3.66 -3.51
CA VAL A 82 3.53 5.05 -3.99
C VAL A 82 4.07 6.00 -2.92
N ALA A 83 3.68 5.81 -1.66
CA ALA A 83 4.19 6.61 -0.55
C ALA A 83 5.71 6.39 -0.34
N ARG A 84 6.20 5.15 -0.40
CA ARG A 84 7.63 4.83 -0.31
C ARG A 84 8.43 5.36 -1.50
N ASP A 85 7.92 5.21 -2.71
CA ASP A 85 8.55 5.71 -3.94
C ASP A 85 8.64 7.24 -3.93
N SER A 86 7.58 7.91 -3.44
CA SER A 86 7.56 9.36 -3.26
C SER A 86 8.61 9.80 -2.22
N ALA A 87 8.70 9.09 -1.09
CA ALA A 87 9.73 9.35 -0.07
C ALA A 87 11.15 9.19 -0.65
N ALA A 88 11.39 8.14 -1.44
CA ALA A 88 12.68 7.92 -2.11
C ALA A 88 13.02 9.04 -3.10
N ALA A 89 12.03 9.51 -3.88
CA ALA A 89 12.22 10.62 -4.82
C ALA A 89 12.59 11.93 -4.10
N TYR A 90 11.98 12.22 -2.95
CA TYR A 90 12.33 13.38 -2.14
C TYR A 90 13.75 13.31 -1.58
N VAL A 91 14.17 12.13 -1.08
CA VAL A 91 15.56 11.93 -0.61
C VAL A 91 16.55 12.12 -1.75
N TYR A 92 16.30 11.49 -2.89
CA TYR A 92 17.16 11.62 -4.07
C TYR A 92 17.28 13.08 -4.55
N GLY A 93 16.16 13.81 -4.56
CA GLY A 93 16.13 15.22 -4.93
C GLY A 93 16.94 16.11 -3.98
N ASP A 94 16.82 15.88 -2.66
CA ASP A 94 17.57 16.62 -1.64
C ASP A 94 19.08 16.36 -1.75
N GLU A 95 19.48 15.09 -1.88
CA GLU A 95 20.88 14.71 -2.06
C GLU A 95 21.48 15.32 -3.33
N THR A 96 20.77 15.23 -4.46
CA THR A 96 21.20 15.80 -5.74
C THR A 96 21.35 17.33 -5.62
N GLY A 97 20.39 18.00 -5.00
CA GLY A 97 20.44 19.44 -4.77
C GLY A 97 21.62 19.85 -3.89
N ARG A 98 21.87 19.13 -2.80
CA ARG A 98 23.00 19.36 -1.90
C ARG A 98 24.33 19.20 -2.63
N THR A 99 24.52 18.11 -3.37
CA THR A 99 25.73 17.86 -4.16
C THR A 99 25.97 18.95 -5.19
N ALA A 100 24.92 19.45 -5.86
CA ALA A 100 25.05 20.55 -6.82
C ALA A 100 25.51 21.86 -6.15
N ILE A 101 25.00 22.18 -4.96
CA ILE A 101 25.41 23.36 -4.19
C ILE A 101 26.87 23.23 -3.74
N GLU A 102 27.26 22.06 -3.22
CA GLU A 102 28.65 21.77 -2.78
C GLU A 102 29.64 21.91 -3.95
N HIS A 103 29.29 21.40 -5.14
CA HIS A 103 30.11 21.56 -6.35
C HIS A 103 30.20 23.02 -6.83
N ALA A 104 29.11 23.79 -6.74
CA ALA A 104 29.09 25.20 -7.13
C ALA A 104 29.87 26.09 -6.14
N ALA A 105 29.93 25.71 -4.87
CA ALA A 105 30.64 26.43 -3.82
C ALA A 105 32.15 26.12 -3.76
N ALA A 106 32.63 25.09 -4.46
CA ALA A 106 34.05 24.78 -4.54
C ALA A 106 34.80 25.91 -5.29
N PRO A 107 35.82 26.55 -4.69
CA PRO A 107 36.55 27.61 -5.36
C PRO A 107 37.23 27.05 -6.61
N GLN A 108 36.98 27.67 -7.76
CA GLN A 108 37.80 27.45 -8.95
C GLN A 108 39.21 27.88 -8.60
N SER A 109 40.08 26.92 -8.29
CA SER A 109 41.52 27.13 -8.22
C SER A 109 41.95 27.58 -9.61
N THR A 110 41.98 28.88 -9.82
CA THR A 110 42.62 29.51 -10.97
C THR A 110 44.12 29.34 -10.81
N SER A 111 44.59 28.12 -11.09
CA SER A 111 46.00 27.85 -11.38
C SER A 111 46.29 28.44 -12.77
N GLY A 112 46.53 29.75 -12.78
CA GLY A 112 46.96 30.51 -13.94
C GLY A 112 48.33 31.12 -13.66
N ARG A 113 49.35 30.43 -14.18
CA ARG A 113 50.67 30.90 -14.67
C ARG A 113 51.18 32.28 -14.24
#